data_AF-A0A3B4B394-F1
#
_entry.id   AF-A0A3B4B394-F1
#
_cell.length_a   1.000
_cell.length_b   1.000
_cell.length_c   1.000
_cell.angle_alpha   90.00
_cell.angle_beta   90.00
_cell.angle_gamma   90.00
#
_symmetry.space_group_name_H-M   'P 1'
#
loop_
_entity.id
_entity.type
_entity.pdbx_description
1 polymer ?
#
loop_
_entity_poly.entity_id
_entity_poly.type
_entity_poly.pdbx_seq_one_letter_code
_entity_poly.pdbx_strand_id
1 'polypeptide(L)'
;QGPKSSFITPEKKAKLKCNPVKVRFAEEVEVNGQSQGNSLLFLPNVLKVYLENGQTKAFKFEPNTTDIVMTLKEKLSLIRIEHFSLVLEQQPGVTKLVHLHEDERIQQIVQKKEPHDYRCLFRACFVPRDPQLLLEEDPTAFEYLFLQGVNDVLQERFAVEMKCNTALRLAALHIQERLASSGHSPKTNLKTIKTWGIESFVSTTLLRNMKEKDLKKAINYHLKKCQLLQDPKLKSVDQARINYLEELCDLKSFGGKPFSAT
;
A
#
# COMPACT_ATOMS: atom_id res chain seq x y z
N GLN A 1 7.14 42.36 28.00
CA GLN A 1 6.87 40.96 28.40
C GLN A 1 6.46 40.20 27.15
N GLY A 2 7.34 39.36 26.59
CA GLY A 2 7.03 38.52 25.42
C GLY A 2 6.46 37.16 25.84
N PRO A 3 5.62 36.50 25.01
CA PRO A 3 5.04 35.21 25.36
C PRO A 3 6.12 34.14 25.41
N LYS A 4 6.19 33.42 26.54
CA LYS A 4 7.14 32.32 26.77
C LYS A 4 6.82 31.16 25.82
N SER A 5 7.76 30.85 24.92
CA SER A 5 7.73 29.65 24.09
C SER A 5 7.69 28.40 24.99
N SER A 6 6.64 27.60 24.87
CA SER A 6 6.53 26.32 25.57
C SER A 6 7.39 25.29 24.84
N PHE A 7 8.55 24.96 25.40
CA PHE A 7 9.35 23.83 24.93
C PHE A 7 8.54 22.54 25.02
N ILE A 8 8.41 21.85 23.88
CA ILE A 8 7.78 20.54 23.78
C ILE A 8 8.62 19.55 24.58
N THR A 9 8.03 18.92 25.59
CA THR A 9 8.71 17.91 26.40
C THR A 9 9.06 16.67 25.57
N PRO A 10 10.12 15.93 25.93
CA PRO A 10 10.55 14.71 25.23
C PRO A 10 9.41 13.69 25.04
N GLU A 11 8.49 13.60 26.02
CA GLU A 11 7.33 12.71 25.97
C GLU A 11 6.28 13.17 24.95
N LYS A 12 6.06 14.49 24.80
CA LYS A 12 5.19 15.03 23.73
C LYS A 12 5.83 14.83 22.35
N LYS A 13 7.16 14.94 22.24
CA LYS A 13 7.91 14.67 21.00
C LYS A 13 7.87 13.19 20.61
N ALA A 14 7.95 12.28 21.59
CA ALA A 14 7.78 10.84 21.37
C ALA A 14 6.34 10.48 20.95
N LYS A 15 5.32 11.09 21.57
CA LYS A 15 3.92 10.90 21.16
C LYS A 15 3.62 11.41 19.75
N LEU A 16 4.25 12.50 19.31
CA LEU A 16 4.13 13.00 17.92
C LEU A 16 4.85 12.12 16.89
N LYS A 17 5.87 11.34 17.31
CA LYS A 17 6.52 10.34 16.46
C LYS A 17 5.74 9.02 16.39
N CYS A 18 5.13 8.57 17.49
CA CYS A 18 4.35 7.33 17.54
C CYS A 18 2.92 7.48 17.00
N ASN A 19 2.38 8.69 16.95
CA ASN A 19 1.11 8.97 16.32
C ASN A 19 1.42 9.45 14.90
N PRO A 20 1.29 8.62 13.85
CA PRO A 20 1.41 9.14 12.50
C PRO A 20 0.43 10.31 12.41
N VAL A 21 0.92 11.47 11.99
CA VAL A 21 0.07 12.62 11.72
C VAL A 21 -1.07 12.08 10.86
N LYS A 22 -2.29 12.02 11.40
CA LYS A 22 -3.48 11.81 10.60
C LYS A 22 -3.59 13.06 9.74
N VAL A 23 -2.84 13.08 8.65
CA VAL A 23 -3.11 13.95 7.53
C VAL A 23 -4.50 13.51 7.10
N ARG A 24 -5.51 14.25 7.54
CA ARG A 24 -6.79 14.20 6.87
C ARG A 24 -6.48 14.67 5.47
N PHE A 25 -6.47 13.74 4.52
CA PHE A 25 -6.55 14.11 3.13
C PHE A 25 -7.77 15.03 3.01
N ALA A 26 -7.62 16.13 2.30
CA ALA A 26 -8.77 16.94 1.93
C ALA A 26 -9.79 15.98 1.32
N GLU A 27 -11.02 16.04 1.82
CA GLU A 27 -12.17 15.34 1.27
C GLU A 27 -12.19 15.57 -0.25
N GLU A 28 -12.45 14.51 -1.02
CA GLU A 28 -12.49 14.60 -2.47
C GLU A 28 -13.51 15.67 -2.88
N VAL A 29 -13.02 16.73 -3.53
CA VAL A 29 -13.90 17.76 -4.06
C VAL A 29 -14.42 17.26 -5.40
N GLU A 30 -15.65 16.76 -5.41
CA GLU A 30 -16.39 16.50 -6.64
C GLU A 30 -16.79 17.84 -7.27
N VAL A 31 -16.22 18.17 -8.43
CA VAL A 31 -16.70 19.25 -9.27
C VAL A 31 -17.21 18.59 -10.56
N ASN A 32 -18.51 18.73 -10.84
CA ASN A 32 -19.19 18.16 -12.01
C ASN A 32 -19.13 16.61 -12.10
N GLY A 33 -19.13 15.90 -10.96
CA GLY A 33 -19.14 14.43 -10.94
C GLY A 33 -17.83 13.77 -11.36
N GLN A 34 -16.73 14.53 -11.46
CA GLN A 34 -15.38 14.02 -11.67
C GLN A 34 -14.53 14.26 -10.42
N SER A 35 -13.96 13.19 -9.86
CA SER A 35 -13.03 13.26 -8.73
C SER A 35 -11.74 13.94 -9.20
N GLN A 36 -11.51 15.21 -8.84
CA GLN A 36 -10.30 15.98 -9.22
C GLN A 36 -8.98 15.39 -8.66
N GLY A 37 -9.04 14.29 -7.91
CA GLY A 37 -7.91 13.62 -7.28
C GLY A 37 -7.22 12.54 -8.12
N ASN A 38 -7.85 11.99 -9.17
CA ASN A 38 -7.43 10.74 -9.86
C ASN A 38 -7.13 10.94 -11.35
N SER A 39 -6.15 11.79 -11.67
CA SER A 39 -5.73 12.09 -13.05
C SER A 39 -4.28 11.71 -13.28
N LEU A 40 -3.96 11.37 -14.52
CA LEU A 40 -2.62 11.04 -15.00
C LEU A 40 -1.69 12.26 -14.91
N LEU A 41 -2.25 13.46 -15.09
CA LEU A 41 -1.52 14.72 -15.12
C LEU A 41 -1.92 15.64 -13.97
N PHE A 42 -0.92 16.29 -13.38
CA PHE A 42 -1.12 17.38 -12.43
C PHE A 42 -1.29 18.74 -13.13
N LEU A 43 -0.49 18.95 -14.18
CA LEU A 43 -0.50 20.10 -15.09
C LEU A 43 -0.13 19.61 -16.50
N PRO A 44 -0.30 20.42 -17.56
CA PRO A 44 0.22 20.08 -18.88
C PRO A 44 1.70 19.69 -18.80
N ASN A 45 2.05 18.53 -19.36
CA ASN A 45 3.39 17.96 -19.35
C ASN A 45 3.98 17.68 -17.95
N VAL A 46 3.12 17.53 -16.93
CA VAL A 46 3.52 17.15 -15.57
C VAL A 46 2.78 15.87 -15.17
N LEU A 47 3.47 14.73 -15.28
CA LEU A 47 2.97 13.42 -14.88
C LEU A 47 2.83 13.36 -13.35
N LYS A 48 1.67 12.89 -12.88
CA LYS A 48 1.41 12.63 -11.48
C LYS A 48 1.58 11.13 -11.20
N VAL A 49 2.60 10.79 -10.43
CA VAL A 49 2.89 9.41 -10.02
C VAL A 49 2.46 9.20 -8.57
N TYR A 50 1.62 8.20 -8.33
CA TYR A 50 1.12 7.83 -7.02
C TYR A 50 1.98 6.70 -6.45
N LEU A 51 2.31 6.82 -5.16
CA LEU A 51 3.09 5.84 -4.42
C LEU A 51 2.20 5.05 -3.48
N GLU A 52 2.62 3.84 -3.11
CA GLU A 52 1.84 2.94 -2.25
C GLU A 52 1.64 3.45 -0.82
N ASN A 53 2.42 4.45 -0.39
CA ASN A 53 2.21 5.13 0.89
C ASN A 53 1.14 6.26 0.83
N GLY A 54 0.45 6.42 -0.30
CA GLY A 54 -0.56 7.46 -0.53
C GLY A 54 0.00 8.82 -0.93
N GLN A 55 1.32 8.98 -1.02
CA GLN A 55 1.94 10.20 -1.52
C GLN A 55 1.89 10.26 -3.05
N THR A 56 2.08 11.46 -3.58
CA THR A 56 2.25 11.68 -5.02
C THR A 56 3.54 12.43 -5.30
N LYS A 57 4.13 12.16 -6.46
CA LYS A 57 5.30 12.85 -6.99
C LYS A 57 4.94 13.37 -8.39
N ALA A 58 5.28 14.62 -8.64
CA ALA A 58 5.06 15.27 -9.92
C ALA A 58 6.37 15.27 -10.73
N PHE A 59 6.29 14.91 -12.00
CA PHE A 59 7.42 14.86 -12.92
C PHE A 59 7.10 15.65 -14.16
N LYS A 60 7.83 16.74 -14.39
CA LYS A 60 7.81 17.42 -15.69
C LYS A 60 8.45 16.48 -16.71
N PHE A 61 7.80 16.29 -17.86
CA PHE A 61 8.34 15.47 -18.94
C PHE A 61 8.45 16.27 -20.25
N GLU A 62 9.39 15.86 -21.06
CA GLU A 62 9.66 16.33 -22.42
C GLU A 62 9.42 15.19 -23.42
N PRO A 63 9.46 15.44 -24.74
CA PRO A 63 9.14 14.42 -25.74
C PRO A 63 9.91 13.10 -25.64
N ASN A 64 11.13 13.13 -25.10
CA ASN A 64 12.01 11.97 -24.99
C ASN A 64 12.14 11.42 -23.56
N THR A 65 11.35 11.89 -22.60
CA THR A 65 11.41 11.39 -21.21
C THR A 65 10.95 9.95 -21.12
N THR A 66 11.83 9.09 -20.57
CA THR A 66 11.59 7.66 -20.27
C THR A 66 12.10 7.27 -18.87
N ASP A 67 12.88 8.13 -18.22
CA ASP A 67 13.74 7.86 -17.06
C ASP A 67 13.08 8.14 -15.69
N ILE A 68 11.75 8.26 -15.64
CA ILE A 68 11.03 8.55 -14.39
C ILE A 68 11.25 7.47 -13.32
N VAL A 69 11.33 6.20 -13.73
CA VAL A 69 11.61 5.06 -12.82
C VAL A 69 12.96 5.23 -12.14
N MET A 70 14.00 5.61 -12.88
CA MET A 70 15.34 5.85 -12.32
C MET A 70 15.36 7.06 -11.39
N THR A 71 14.62 8.13 -11.73
CA THR A 71 14.47 9.27 -10.83
C THR A 71 13.76 8.87 -9.52
N LEU A 72 12.77 7.97 -9.58
CA LEU A 72 12.11 7.43 -8.40
C LEU A 72 13.02 6.53 -7.57
N LYS A 73 13.85 5.70 -8.21
CA LYS A 73 14.89 4.89 -7.55
C LYS A 73 15.73 5.75 -6.62
N GLU A 74 16.29 6.85 -7.13
CA GLU A 74 17.13 7.76 -6.35
C GLU A 74 16.35 8.45 -5.24
N LYS A 75 15.16 8.99 -5.54
CA LYS A 75 14.33 9.72 -4.56
C LYS A 75 13.81 8.86 -3.42
N LEU A 76 13.63 7.57 -3.67
CA LEU A 76 13.15 6.59 -2.71
C LEU A 76 14.28 5.76 -2.10
N SER A 77 15.54 5.98 -2.51
CA SER A 77 16.70 5.21 -2.06
C SER A 77 16.55 3.70 -2.27
N LEU A 78 16.00 3.30 -3.42
CA LEU A 78 15.84 1.90 -3.80
C LEU A 78 17.15 1.33 -4.36
N ILE A 79 17.48 0.13 -3.94
CA ILE A 79 18.64 -0.65 -4.41
C ILE A 79 18.20 -1.55 -5.57
N ARG A 80 17.13 -2.32 -5.38
CA ARG A 80 16.65 -3.37 -6.32
C ARG A 80 15.54 -2.83 -7.23
N ILE A 81 15.92 -1.94 -8.16
CA ILE A 81 14.96 -1.26 -9.06
C ILE A 81 14.30 -2.20 -10.07
N GLU A 82 14.93 -3.34 -10.39
CA GLU A 82 14.41 -4.35 -11.32
C GLU A 82 13.06 -4.93 -10.92
N HIS A 83 12.62 -4.75 -9.67
CA HIS A 83 11.30 -5.17 -9.21
C HIS A 83 10.19 -4.18 -9.60
N PHE A 84 10.53 -2.96 -10.01
CA PHE A 84 9.60 -1.85 -10.12
C PHE A 84 9.32 -1.42 -11.55
N SER A 85 8.12 -0.89 -11.76
CA SER A 85 7.73 -0.27 -13.03
C SER A 85 6.64 0.79 -12.79
N LEU A 86 6.37 1.61 -13.80
CA LEU A 86 5.19 2.46 -13.84
C LEU A 86 4.01 1.68 -14.40
N VAL A 87 2.85 1.86 -13.77
CA VAL A 87 1.61 1.17 -14.14
C VAL A 87 0.51 2.21 -14.30
N LEU A 88 -0.18 2.19 -15.42
CA LEU A 88 -1.43 2.93 -15.57
C LEU A 88 -2.58 2.12 -14.99
N GLU A 89 -3.30 2.72 -14.07
CA GLU A 89 -4.57 2.21 -13.58
C GLU A 89 -5.72 2.98 -14.21
N GLN A 90 -6.60 2.26 -14.92
CA GLN A 90 -7.80 2.83 -15.53
C GLN A 90 -8.92 3.03 -14.50
N GLN A 91 -9.55 4.20 -14.51
CA GLN A 91 -10.70 4.60 -13.69
C GLN A 91 -11.60 5.59 -14.49
N PRO A 92 -12.90 5.77 -14.18
CA PRO A 92 -13.73 4.99 -13.27
C PRO A 92 -14.18 3.66 -13.90
N GLY A 93 -14.41 2.64 -13.07
CA GLY A 93 -14.95 1.35 -13.53
C GLY A 93 -14.08 0.15 -13.13
N VAL A 94 -13.91 -0.81 -14.05
CA VAL A 94 -13.10 -2.01 -13.79
C VAL A 94 -11.63 -1.62 -13.74
N THR A 95 -11.03 -1.72 -12.55
CA THR A 95 -9.62 -1.45 -12.31
C THR A 95 -8.75 -2.32 -13.21
N LYS A 96 -8.22 -1.72 -14.29
CA LYS A 96 -7.31 -2.39 -15.22
C LYS A 96 -5.92 -1.78 -15.08
N LEU A 97 -4.96 -2.64 -14.75
CA LEU A 97 -3.55 -2.28 -14.67
C LEU A 97 -2.85 -2.57 -16.00
N VAL A 98 -2.17 -1.55 -16.54
CA VAL A 98 -1.36 -1.61 -17.77
C VAL A 98 0.07 -1.22 -17.42
N HIS A 99 1.00 -2.12 -17.64
CA HIS A 99 2.43 -1.87 -17.41
C HIS A 99 2.97 -0.94 -18.50
N LEU A 100 3.79 0.02 -18.11
CA LEU A 100 4.54 0.85 -19.03
C LEU A 100 5.91 0.24 -19.26
N HIS A 101 6.29 0.06 -20.53
CA HIS A 101 7.63 -0.42 -20.88
C HIS A 101 8.67 0.66 -20.57
N GLU A 102 9.90 0.27 -20.20
CA GLU A 102 10.96 1.21 -19.83
C GLU A 102 11.34 2.16 -20.98
N ASP A 103 11.23 1.70 -22.23
CA ASP A 103 11.48 2.50 -23.43
C ASP A 103 10.28 3.36 -23.89
N GLU A 104 9.10 3.23 -23.25
CA GLU A 104 7.94 4.03 -23.64
C GLU A 104 8.10 5.50 -23.22
N ARG A 105 7.96 6.39 -24.20
CA ARG A 105 8.01 7.84 -23.96
C ARG A 105 6.74 8.30 -23.27
N ILE A 106 6.90 9.00 -22.14
CA ILE A 106 5.78 9.50 -21.34
C ILE A 106 4.82 10.38 -22.18
N GLN A 107 5.36 11.21 -23.07
CA GLN A 107 4.54 12.02 -23.96
C GLN A 107 3.62 11.17 -24.87
N GLN A 108 4.14 10.06 -25.42
CA GLN A 108 3.34 9.19 -26.28
C GLN A 108 2.25 8.47 -25.50
N ILE A 109 2.55 8.07 -24.26
CA ILE A 109 1.56 7.46 -23.36
C ILE A 109 0.43 8.45 -23.08
N VAL A 110 0.75 9.68 -22.71
CA VAL A 110 -0.22 10.74 -22.40
C VAL A 110 -1.06 11.13 -23.62
N GLN A 111 -0.48 11.12 -24.83
CA GLN A 111 -1.23 11.43 -26.06
C GLN A 111 -2.19 10.31 -26.48
N LYS A 112 -1.88 9.05 -26.15
CA LYS A 112 -2.71 7.89 -26.52
C LYS A 112 -3.83 7.59 -25.54
N LYS A 113 -3.82 8.22 -24.36
CA LYS A 113 -4.71 7.92 -23.24
C LYS A 113 -5.43 9.18 -22.81
N GLU A 114 -6.73 9.08 -22.55
CA GLU A 114 -7.47 10.17 -21.92
C GLU A 114 -6.94 10.37 -20.50
N PRO A 115 -6.28 11.51 -20.18
CA PRO A 115 -5.58 11.67 -18.90
C PRO A 115 -6.49 11.57 -17.67
N HIS A 116 -7.78 11.87 -17.84
CA HIS A 116 -8.80 11.79 -16.80
C HIS A 116 -9.24 10.36 -16.48
N ASP A 117 -8.97 9.41 -17.39
CA ASP A 117 -9.38 8.01 -17.24
C ASP A 117 -8.28 7.13 -16.60
N TYR A 118 -7.13 7.72 -16.29
CA TYR A 118 -5.97 6.97 -15.81
C TYR A 118 -5.27 7.68 -14.66
N ARG A 119 -4.65 6.90 -13.79
CA ARG A 119 -3.61 7.37 -12.87
C ARG A 119 -2.34 6.55 -13.04
N CYS A 120 -1.18 7.17 -12.86
CA CYS A 120 0.11 6.49 -12.95
C CYS A 120 0.59 6.07 -11.56
N LEU A 121 0.79 4.78 -11.36
CA LEU A 121 1.27 4.19 -10.12
C LEU A 121 2.74 3.79 -10.29
N PHE A 122 3.56 4.00 -9.27
CA PHE A 122 4.86 3.35 -9.18
C PHE A 122 4.70 2.08 -8.34
N ARG A 123 5.02 0.91 -8.91
CA ARG A 123 4.66 -0.38 -8.32
C ARG A 123 5.77 -1.41 -8.43
N ALA A 124 5.89 -2.25 -7.41
CA ALA A 124 6.64 -3.49 -7.47
C ALA A 124 5.86 -4.50 -8.32
N CYS A 125 6.24 -4.65 -9.59
CA CYS A 125 5.56 -5.47 -10.59
C CYS A 125 6.17 -6.86 -10.72
N PHE A 126 7.47 -6.98 -10.53
CA PHE A 126 8.22 -8.23 -10.65
C PHE A 126 8.55 -8.73 -9.25
N VAL A 127 7.57 -9.31 -8.58
CA VAL A 127 7.65 -9.68 -7.17
C VAL A 127 8.76 -10.72 -6.94
N PRO A 128 9.67 -10.52 -5.96
CA PRO A 128 10.69 -11.50 -5.64
C PRO A 128 10.06 -12.78 -5.10
N ARG A 129 10.69 -13.93 -5.38
CA ARG A 129 10.21 -15.23 -4.89
C ARG A 129 10.36 -15.38 -3.37
N ASP A 130 11.39 -14.76 -2.81
CA ASP A 130 11.73 -14.83 -1.39
C ASP A 130 11.67 -13.43 -0.77
N PRO A 131 10.61 -13.12 0.01
CA PRO A 131 10.50 -11.84 0.71
C PRO A 131 11.61 -11.61 1.74
N GLN A 132 12.17 -12.66 2.33
CA GLN A 132 13.25 -12.54 3.31
C GLN A 132 14.54 -12.07 2.62
N LEU A 133 14.86 -12.63 1.45
CA LEU A 133 16.01 -12.17 0.66
C LEU A 133 15.85 -10.70 0.25
N LEU A 134 14.66 -10.27 -0.16
CA LEU A 134 14.42 -8.86 -0.48
C LEU A 134 14.62 -7.95 0.74
N LEU A 135 14.18 -8.37 1.93
CA LEU A 135 14.42 -7.61 3.17
C LEU A 135 15.92 -7.45 3.45
N GLU A 136 16.72 -8.50 3.23
CA GLU A 136 18.17 -8.46 3.45
C GLU A 136 18.89 -7.57 2.41
N GLU A 137 18.48 -7.62 1.15
CA GLU A 137 19.09 -6.85 0.05
C GLU A 137 18.62 -5.39 -0.03
N ASP A 138 17.33 -5.13 0.20
CA ASP A 138 16.69 -3.82 0.07
C ASP A 138 15.45 -3.71 0.99
N PRO A 139 15.64 -3.32 2.26
CA PRO A 139 14.55 -3.12 3.22
C PRO A 139 13.51 -2.11 2.75
N THR A 140 13.91 -1.13 1.94
CA THR A 140 13.01 -0.09 1.43
C THR A 140 12.08 -0.67 0.37
N ALA A 141 12.60 -1.46 -0.56
CA ALA A 141 11.78 -2.18 -1.54
C ALA A 141 10.86 -3.19 -0.85
N PHE A 142 11.34 -3.89 0.17
CA PHE A 142 10.54 -4.83 0.96
C PHE A 142 9.35 -4.13 1.65
N GLU A 143 9.58 -3.00 2.33
CA GLU A 143 8.50 -2.23 2.94
C GLU A 143 7.50 -1.72 1.89
N TYR A 144 8.00 -1.28 0.73
CA TYR A 144 7.16 -0.84 -0.38
C TYR A 144 6.23 -1.96 -0.88
N LEU A 145 6.78 -3.16 -1.06
CA LEU A 145 6.02 -4.34 -1.49
C LEU A 145 4.96 -4.74 -0.46
N PHE A 146 5.28 -4.67 0.83
CA PHE A 146 4.30 -4.90 1.90
C PHE A 146 3.13 -3.91 1.83
N LEU A 147 3.41 -2.60 1.72
CA LEU A 147 2.37 -1.58 1.59
C LEU A 147 1.51 -1.80 0.34
N GLN A 148 2.14 -2.17 -0.78
CA GLN A 148 1.45 -2.52 -2.01
C GLN A 148 0.48 -3.69 -1.79
N GLY A 149 0.94 -4.77 -1.16
CA GLY A 149 0.11 -5.95 -0.88
C GLY A 149 -1.11 -5.61 -0.01
N VAL A 150 -0.91 -4.79 1.03
CA VAL A 150 -1.99 -4.28 1.88
C VAL A 150 -3.01 -3.48 1.06
N ASN A 151 -2.54 -2.55 0.22
CA ASN A 151 -3.42 -1.77 -0.64
C ASN A 151 -4.18 -2.65 -1.63
N ASP A 152 -3.53 -3.63 -2.24
CA ASP A 152 -4.13 -4.56 -3.20
C ASP A 152 -5.27 -5.38 -2.56
N VAL A 153 -5.09 -5.84 -1.33
CA VAL A 153 -6.11 -6.56 -0.55
C VAL A 153 -7.29 -5.65 -0.21
N LEU A 154 -7.02 -4.43 0.28
CA LEU A 154 -8.08 -3.49 0.66
C LEU A 154 -8.86 -2.95 -0.54
N GLN A 155 -8.19 -2.79 -1.68
CA GLN A 155 -8.77 -2.38 -2.97
C GLN A 155 -9.33 -3.57 -3.77
N GLU A 156 -9.38 -4.76 -3.16
CA GLU A 156 -10.06 -5.93 -3.72
C GLU A 156 -9.47 -6.42 -5.06
N ARG A 157 -8.18 -6.15 -5.32
CA ARG A 157 -7.48 -6.58 -6.55
C ARG A 157 -7.39 -8.10 -6.70
N PHE A 158 -7.48 -8.83 -5.58
CA PHE A 158 -7.47 -10.30 -5.56
C PHE A 158 -8.85 -10.92 -5.34
N ALA A 159 -9.95 -10.15 -5.39
CA ALA A 159 -11.27 -10.62 -4.97
C ALA A 159 -11.81 -11.84 -5.73
N VAL A 160 -11.33 -12.08 -6.96
CA VAL A 160 -11.73 -13.24 -7.77
C VAL A 160 -11.13 -14.55 -7.23
N GLU A 161 -9.91 -14.51 -6.70
CA GLU A 161 -9.15 -15.69 -6.26
C GLU A 161 -9.14 -15.85 -4.73
N MET A 162 -9.06 -14.74 -4.00
CA MET A 162 -8.80 -14.73 -2.57
C MET A 162 -10.01 -15.23 -1.76
N LYS A 163 -9.77 -16.24 -0.93
CA LYS A 163 -10.79 -16.79 -0.03
C LYS A 163 -11.00 -15.88 1.18
N CYS A 164 -12.22 -15.90 1.73
CA CYS A 164 -12.56 -15.13 2.94
C CYS A 164 -11.62 -15.43 4.13
N ASN A 165 -11.28 -16.71 4.37
CA ASN A 165 -10.33 -17.07 5.44
C ASN A 165 -8.93 -16.49 5.22
N THR A 166 -8.45 -16.41 3.97
CA THR A 166 -7.17 -15.77 3.63
C THR A 166 -7.24 -14.27 3.91
N ALA A 167 -8.31 -13.59 3.50
CA ALA A 167 -8.50 -12.18 3.80
C ALA A 167 -8.55 -11.89 5.32
N LEU A 168 -9.20 -12.75 6.11
CA LEU A 168 -9.23 -12.64 7.57
C LEU A 168 -7.86 -12.90 8.23
N ARG A 169 -7.05 -13.80 7.67
CA ARG A 169 -5.65 -14.02 8.09
C ARG A 169 -4.77 -12.83 7.77
N LEU A 170 -4.86 -12.28 6.56
CA LEU A 170 -4.14 -11.07 6.15
C LEU A 170 -4.52 -9.87 7.05
N ALA A 171 -5.80 -9.70 7.37
CA ALA A 171 -6.25 -8.68 8.32
C ALA A 171 -5.60 -8.85 9.70
N ALA A 172 -5.51 -10.08 10.21
CA ALA A 172 -4.85 -10.37 11.47
C ALA A 172 -3.33 -10.07 11.43
N LEU A 173 -2.65 -10.45 10.33
CA LEU A 173 -1.22 -10.18 10.13
C LEU A 173 -0.93 -8.67 10.04
N HIS A 174 -1.77 -7.91 9.32
CA HIS A 174 -1.65 -6.45 9.25
C HIS A 174 -1.89 -5.77 10.61
N ILE A 175 -2.87 -6.25 11.40
CA ILE A 175 -3.05 -5.76 12.78
C ILE A 175 -1.81 -6.06 13.63
N GLN A 176 -1.22 -7.26 13.47
CA GLN A 176 -0.02 -7.64 14.20
C GLN A 176 1.17 -6.75 13.83
N GLU A 177 1.40 -6.52 12.53
CA GLU A 177 2.42 -5.58 12.04
C GLU A 177 2.22 -4.20 12.70
N ARG A 178 0.99 -3.69 12.66
CA ARG A 178 0.70 -2.34 13.17
C ARG A 178 0.89 -2.24 14.68
N LEU A 179 0.58 -3.29 15.43
CA LEU A 179 0.84 -3.37 16.87
C LEU A 179 2.35 -3.33 17.16
N ALA A 180 3.14 -4.08 16.39
CA ALA A 180 4.60 -4.09 16.51
C ALA A 180 5.20 -2.72 16.15
N SER A 181 4.76 -2.11 15.05
CA SER A 181 5.23 -0.79 14.58
C SER A 181 4.85 0.34 15.54
N SER A 182 3.76 0.20 16.29
CA SER A 182 3.29 1.18 17.28
C SER A 182 3.91 0.98 18.68
N GLY A 183 4.72 -0.08 18.89
CA GLY A 183 5.29 -0.42 20.20
C GLY A 183 4.27 -0.94 21.23
N HIS A 184 3.09 -1.39 20.80
CA HIS A 184 2.08 -1.96 21.70
C HIS A 184 2.37 -3.43 22.03
N SER A 185 2.09 -3.84 23.28
CA SER A 185 2.28 -5.24 23.68
C SER A 185 1.23 -6.15 23.02
N PRO A 186 1.60 -7.39 22.60
CA PRO A 186 0.72 -8.34 21.89
C PRO A 186 -0.46 -8.87 22.72
N LYS A 187 -0.62 -8.41 23.98
CA LYS A 187 -1.74 -8.74 24.87
C LYS A 187 -2.87 -7.71 24.80
N THR A 188 -2.73 -6.62 24.05
CA THR A 188 -3.66 -5.45 24.06
C THR A 188 -4.59 -5.40 22.83
N ASN A 189 -4.82 -6.52 22.15
CA ASN A 189 -5.28 -6.54 20.75
C ASN A 189 -6.64 -5.85 20.50
N LEU A 190 -7.68 -6.13 21.29
CA LEU A 190 -9.04 -5.72 20.92
C LEU A 190 -9.38 -4.24 21.21
N LYS A 191 -8.73 -3.64 22.22
CA LYS A 191 -8.97 -2.24 22.60
C LYS A 191 -8.35 -1.28 21.58
N THR A 192 -7.19 -1.63 21.02
CA THR A 192 -6.48 -0.80 20.04
C THR A 192 -7.16 -0.81 18.67
N ILE A 193 -7.73 -1.95 18.24
CA ILE A 193 -8.51 -2.03 16.98
C ILE A 193 -9.69 -1.06 16.98
N LYS A 194 -10.35 -0.83 18.13
CA LYS A 194 -11.42 0.17 18.23
C LYS A 194 -10.94 1.59 17.88
N THR A 195 -9.69 1.91 18.16
CA THR A 195 -9.11 3.24 17.88
C THR A 195 -8.72 3.40 16.41
N TRP A 196 -8.32 2.31 15.76
CA TRP A 196 -7.92 2.32 14.34
C TRP A 196 -9.10 2.17 13.37
N GLY A 197 -10.21 1.59 13.82
CA GLY A 197 -11.31 1.20 12.93
C GLY A 197 -11.00 -0.13 12.25
N ILE A 198 -12.01 -0.98 12.13
CA ILE A 198 -11.85 -2.30 11.50
C ILE A 198 -11.68 -2.18 9.98
N GLU A 199 -12.27 -1.14 9.40
CA GLU A 199 -12.22 -0.77 7.99
C GLU A 199 -10.80 -0.49 7.48
N SER A 200 -9.84 -0.24 8.39
CA SER A 200 -8.42 -0.12 8.04
C SER A 200 -7.76 -1.47 7.69
N PHE A 201 -8.42 -2.60 7.97
CA PHE A 201 -7.81 -3.94 7.87
C PHE A 201 -8.61 -4.92 7.01
N VAL A 202 -9.85 -4.59 6.63
CA VAL A 202 -10.72 -5.46 5.85
C VAL A 202 -11.33 -4.68 4.69
N SER A 203 -11.58 -5.40 3.59
CA SER A 203 -12.15 -4.81 2.38
C SER A 203 -13.61 -4.40 2.55
N THR A 204 -14.10 -3.54 1.66
CA THR A 204 -15.48 -3.04 1.72
C THR A 204 -16.52 -4.16 1.58
N THR A 205 -16.24 -5.18 0.77
CA THR A 205 -17.10 -6.35 0.58
C THR A 205 -17.25 -7.15 1.88
N LEU A 206 -16.16 -7.38 2.62
CA LEU A 206 -16.22 -8.08 3.91
C LEU A 206 -17.00 -7.30 4.96
N LEU A 207 -16.81 -5.96 5.01
CA LEU A 207 -17.55 -5.08 5.91
C LEU A 207 -19.06 -5.12 5.65
N ARG A 208 -19.47 -5.22 4.38
CA ARG A 208 -20.89 -5.29 3.99
C ARG A 208 -21.50 -6.65 4.29
N ASN A 209 -20.74 -7.73 4.12
CA ASN A 209 -21.25 -9.10 4.19
C ASN A 209 -21.18 -9.73 5.59
N MET A 210 -20.38 -9.19 6.51
CA MET A 210 -20.22 -9.73 7.86
C MET A 210 -20.46 -8.66 8.92
N LYS A 211 -21.18 -9.03 9.99
CA LYS A 211 -21.36 -8.12 11.14
C LYS A 211 -20.01 -7.84 11.78
N GLU A 212 -19.79 -6.59 12.18
CA GLU A 212 -18.54 -6.15 12.80
C GLU A 212 -18.11 -7.02 14.00
N LYS A 213 -19.07 -7.46 14.82
CA LYS A 213 -18.81 -8.36 15.95
C LYS A 213 -18.21 -9.71 15.51
N ASP A 214 -18.68 -10.24 14.39
CA ASP A 214 -18.29 -11.56 13.88
C ASP A 214 -16.95 -11.46 13.15
N LEU A 215 -16.72 -10.35 12.41
CA LEU A 215 -15.41 -10.00 11.87
C LEU A 215 -14.35 -9.91 12.97
N LYS A 216 -14.61 -9.13 14.04
CA LYS A 216 -13.67 -9.02 15.17
C LYS A 216 -13.39 -10.37 15.82
N LYS A 217 -14.41 -11.22 15.96
CA LYS A 217 -14.26 -12.58 16.51
C LYS A 217 -13.36 -13.44 15.61
N ALA A 218 -13.58 -13.42 14.31
CA ALA A 218 -12.80 -14.20 13.34
C ALA A 218 -11.35 -13.71 13.24
N ILE A 219 -11.13 -12.40 13.15
CA ILE A 219 -9.79 -11.80 13.15
C ILE A 219 -9.05 -12.14 14.45
N ASN A 220 -9.72 -12.05 15.61
CA ASN A 220 -9.12 -12.39 16.89
C ASN A 220 -8.76 -13.88 17.02
N TYR A 221 -9.54 -14.77 16.38
CA TYR A 221 -9.17 -16.18 16.26
C TYR A 221 -7.86 -16.35 15.49
N HIS A 222 -7.72 -15.69 14.33
CA HIS A 222 -6.49 -15.74 13.54
C HIS A 222 -5.30 -15.08 14.24
N LEU A 223 -5.48 -13.94 14.91
CA LEU A 223 -4.43 -13.30 15.72
C LEU A 223 -3.86 -14.26 16.77
N LYS A 224 -4.71 -14.96 17.51
CA LYS A 224 -4.26 -15.95 18.50
C LYS A 224 -3.53 -17.11 17.84
N LYS A 225 -4.02 -17.61 16.70
CA LYS A 225 -3.38 -18.70 15.96
C LYS A 225 -1.99 -18.31 15.46
N CYS A 226 -1.83 -17.11 14.88
CA CYS A 226 -0.54 -16.57 14.45
C CYS A 226 0.44 -16.43 15.62
N GLN A 227 -0.03 -15.92 16.78
CA GLN A 227 0.80 -15.79 17.98
C GLN A 227 1.31 -17.11 18.55
N LEU A 228 0.54 -18.20 18.40
CA LEU A 228 0.94 -19.53 18.87
C LEU A 228 1.99 -20.19 17.98
N LEU A 229 1.96 -19.89 16.67
CA LEU A 229 2.87 -20.47 15.68
C LEU A 229 4.23 -19.74 15.61
N GLN A 230 4.32 -18.54 16.19
CA GLN A 230 5.53 -17.73 16.17
C GLN A 230 6.44 -17.99 17.37
N ASP A 231 7.75 -18.12 17.10
CA ASP A 231 8.77 -18.14 18.15
C ASP A 231 8.71 -16.82 18.94
N PRO A 232 8.67 -16.86 20.30
CA PRO A 232 8.74 -15.68 21.14
C PRO A 232 9.85 -14.67 20.80
N LYS A 233 10.95 -15.13 20.18
CA LYS A 233 12.10 -14.31 19.77
C LYS A 233 11.91 -13.57 18.44
N LEU A 234 10.95 -13.97 17.59
CA LEU A 234 10.73 -13.45 16.24
C LEU A 234 9.58 -12.43 16.14
N LYS A 235 9.24 -11.74 17.23
CA LYS A 235 8.14 -10.75 17.28
C LYS A 235 8.53 -9.39 16.70
N SER A 236 9.20 -9.36 15.55
CA SER A 236 9.56 -8.12 14.87
C SER A 236 8.45 -7.66 13.92
N VAL A 237 8.46 -6.37 13.60
CA VAL A 237 7.64 -5.77 12.53
C VAL A 237 7.89 -6.51 11.21
N ASP A 238 9.16 -6.76 10.90
CA ASP A 238 9.55 -7.41 9.65
C ASP A 238 9.05 -8.84 9.56
N GLN A 239 9.02 -9.61 10.64
CA GLN A 239 8.43 -10.95 10.61
C GLN A 239 6.93 -10.92 10.30
N ALA A 240 6.20 -9.93 10.82
CA ALA A 240 4.78 -9.78 10.49
C ALA A 240 4.59 -9.44 9.01
N ARG A 241 5.47 -8.62 8.43
CA ARG A 241 5.49 -8.26 7.01
C ARG A 241 5.87 -9.46 6.13
N ILE A 242 6.87 -10.25 6.51
CA ILE A 242 7.27 -11.50 5.82
C ILE A 242 6.07 -12.45 5.76
N ASN A 243 5.48 -12.77 6.92
CA ASN A 243 4.34 -13.68 6.98
C ASN A 243 3.15 -13.18 6.14
N TYR A 244 2.96 -11.86 6.05
CA TYR A 244 1.91 -11.26 5.22
C TYR A 244 2.19 -11.47 3.72
N LEU A 245 3.43 -11.23 3.29
CA LEU A 245 3.84 -11.41 1.90
C LEU A 245 3.85 -12.89 1.51
N GLU A 246 4.26 -13.80 2.38
CA GLU A 246 4.18 -15.25 2.16
C GLU A 246 2.72 -15.71 1.93
N GLU A 247 1.77 -15.21 2.73
CA GLU A 247 0.34 -15.49 2.54
C GLU A 247 -0.18 -14.94 1.20
N LEU A 248 0.39 -13.84 0.70
CA LEU A 248 0.07 -13.32 -0.64
C LEU A 248 0.73 -14.12 -1.77
N CYS A 249 1.94 -14.66 -1.58
CA CYS A 249 2.62 -15.50 -2.56
C CYS A 249 1.86 -16.77 -2.93
N ASP A 250 0.93 -17.22 -2.08
CA ASP A 250 0.01 -18.33 -2.39
C ASP A 250 -1.05 -17.96 -3.46
N LEU A 251 -1.26 -16.66 -3.73
CA LEU A 251 -2.20 -16.17 -4.75
C LEU A 251 -1.49 -16.07 -6.11
N LYS A 252 -2.03 -16.71 -7.14
CA LYS A 252 -1.48 -16.67 -8.51
C LYS A 252 -1.47 -15.26 -9.10
N SER A 253 -2.42 -14.44 -8.67
CA SER A 253 -2.54 -13.05 -9.09
C SER A 253 -1.59 -12.09 -8.36
N PHE A 254 -0.88 -12.55 -7.33
CA PHE A 254 0.17 -11.75 -6.68
C PHE A 254 1.48 -11.85 -7.46
N GLY A 255 1.94 -10.74 -8.02
CA GLY A 255 3.12 -10.71 -8.91
C GLY A 255 2.92 -11.39 -10.26
N GLY A 256 1.69 -11.82 -10.58
CA GLY A 256 1.34 -12.51 -11.81
C GLY A 256 0.07 -11.95 -12.45
N LYS A 257 -0.07 -12.14 -13.76
CA LYS A 257 -1.29 -11.74 -14.50
C LYS A 257 -1.73 -12.87 -15.43
N PRO A 258 -2.96 -13.39 -15.28
CA PRO A 258 -3.49 -14.38 -16.21
C PRO A 258 -3.84 -13.70 -17.55
N PHE A 259 -3.45 -14.33 -18.65
CA PHE A 259 -3.82 -13.93 -20.01
C PHE A 259 -4.51 -15.10 -20.69
N SER A 260 -5.67 -14.84 -21.29
CA SER A 260 -6.30 -15.80 -22.20
C SER A 260 -5.58 -15.73 -23.55
N ALA A 261 -5.07 -16.86 -24.03
CA ALA A 261 -4.55 -17.02 -25.38
C ALA A 261 -5.62 -17.70 -26.25
N THR A 262 -5.71 -17.29 -27.52
CA THR A 262 -6.57 -17.92 -28.55
C THR A 262 -5.66 -18.54 -29.60
#